data_AF-A0A914GH24-F1
#
_entry.id   AF-A0A914GH24-F1
#
_cell.length_a   1.000
_cell.length_b   1.000
_cell.length_c   1.000
_cell.angle_alpha   90.00
_cell.angle_beta   90.00
_cell.angle_gamma   90.00
#
_symmetry.space_group_name_H-M   'P 1'
#
loop_
_entity.id
_entity.type
_entity.pdbx_description
1 polymer ?
#
loop_
_entity_poly.entity_id
_entity_poly.type
_entity_poly.pdbx_seq_one_letter_code
_entity_poly.pdbx_strand_id
1 'polypeptide(L)'
;MSLYAYEWNKLTNYRSLVPMQHLCWQLAINVRFTNQKFFNVVKGVLIRSLAFCRMIYDYIETRTKNPIKYQPRIKGEASHYCHNCDIEVFNMLFVKEHHNKFRVFCVHCAKKTEFEEYVVLQQTSFDELSSIFDRLQLHPAKTDLLC
;
A
#
# COMPACT_ATOMS: atom_id res chain seq x y z
N MET A 1 -1.49 -18.15 4.79
CA MET A 1 -1.27 -18.62 3.40
C MET A 1 -1.32 -17.48 2.38
N SER A 2 -2.34 -16.60 2.39
CA SER A 2 -2.46 -15.51 1.40
C SER A 2 -1.29 -14.51 1.38
N LEU A 3 -0.83 -14.03 2.55
CA LEU A 3 0.30 -13.09 2.61
C LEU A 3 1.62 -13.73 2.15
N TYR A 4 1.84 -15.00 2.49
CA TYR A 4 3.03 -15.74 2.03
C TYR A 4 3.01 -15.87 0.50
N ALA A 5 1.87 -16.24 -0.08
CA ALA A 5 1.72 -16.32 -1.53
C ALA A 5 1.97 -14.95 -2.19
N TYR A 6 1.47 -13.86 -1.60
CA TYR A 6 1.72 -12.50 -2.09
C TYR A 6 3.22 -12.14 -2.11
N GLU A 7 3.94 -12.41 -1.02
CA GLU A 7 5.39 -12.15 -0.94
C GLU A 7 6.17 -13.05 -1.91
N TRP A 8 5.79 -14.32 -2.02
CA TRP A 8 6.38 -15.24 -2.98
C TRP A 8 6.18 -14.78 -4.42
N ASN A 9 4.94 -14.42 -4.78
CA ASN A 9 4.58 -13.90 -6.09
C ASN A 9 5.41 -12.65 -6.43
N LYS A 10 5.61 -11.75 -5.47
CA LYS A 10 6.46 -10.57 -5.65
C LYS A 10 7.92 -10.96 -5.96
N LEU A 11 8.46 -11.98 -5.29
CA LEU A 11 9.83 -12.47 -5.54
C LEU A 11 9.96 -13.18 -6.89
N THR A 12 8.90 -13.86 -7.35
CA THR A 12 8.89 -14.60 -8.61
C THR A 12 8.32 -13.80 -9.79
N ASN A 13 8.10 -12.48 -9.63
CA ASN A 13 7.47 -11.61 -10.63
C ASN A 13 6.11 -12.12 -11.15
N TYR A 14 5.32 -12.72 -10.27
CA TYR A 14 3.95 -13.14 -10.56
C TYR A 14 2.94 -12.12 -10.03
N ARG A 15 1.92 -11.80 -10.83
CA ARG A 15 0.89 -10.84 -10.42
C ARG A 15 -0.02 -11.44 -9.33
N SER A 16 -0.07 -10.79 -8.18
CA SER A 16 -1.06 -11.13 -7.16
C SER A 16 -2.43 -10.53 -7.50
N LEU A 17 -3.43 -11.40 -7.71
CA LEU A 17 -4.81 -10.98 -7.98
C LEU A 17 -5.45 -10.24 -6.81
N VAL A 18 -5.04 -10.58 -5.58
CA VAL A 18 -5.50 -9.92 -4.36
C VAL A 18 -4.48 -8.85 -3.97
N PRO A 19 -4.86 -7.56 -3.95
CA PRO A 19 -3.99 -6.47 -3.51
C PRO A 19 -3.86 -6.50 -1.98
N MET A 20 -2.89 -7.24 -1.47
CA MET A 20 -2.75 -7.52 -0.04
C MET A 20 -2.43 -6.27 0.78
N GLN A 21 -1.70 -5.28 0.23
CA GLN A 21 -1.43 -4.04 0.96
C GLN A 21 -2.74 -3.29 1.17
N HIS A 22 -3.48 -3.01 0.10
CA HIS A 22 -4.77 -2.34 0.17
C HIS A 22 -5.76 -3.10 1.07
N LEU A 23 -5.84 -4.43 0.92
CA LEU A 23 -6.71 -5.27 1.75
C LEU A 23 -6.36 -5.16 3.25
N CYS A 24 -5.08 -5.22 3.62
CA CYS A 24 -4.67 -5.07 5.02
C CYS A 24 -5.07 -3.71 5.60
N TRP A 25 -4.95 -2.62 4.84
CA TRP A 25 -5.42 -1.30 5.27
C TRP A 25 -6.95 -1.26 5.41
N GLN A 26 -7.71 -1.88 4.51
CA GLN A 26 -9.17 -2.00 4.64
C GLN A 26 -9.59 -2.86 5.84
N LEU A 27 -8.85 -3.92 6.15
CA LEU A 27 -9.10 -4.74 7.34
C LEU A 27 -8.90 -3.92 8.62
N ALA A 28 -7.87 -3.05 8.68
CA ALA A 28 -7.63 -2.18 9.83
C ALA A 28 -8.79 -1.22 10.12
N ILE A 29 -9.49 -0.78 9.07
CA ILE A 29 -10.63 0.15 9.19
C ILE A 29 -11.91 -0.60 9.57
N ASN A 30 -12.16 -1.76 8.95
CA ASN A 30 -13.50 -2.36 8.94
C ASN A 30 -13.63 -3.60 9.85
N VAL A 31 -12.52 -4.16 10.35
CA VAL A 31 -12.56 -5.43 11.09
C VAL A 31 -12.18 -5.25 12.55
N ARG A 32 -13.00 -5.82 13.43
CA ARG A 32 -12.69 -5.98 14.85
C ARG A 32 -11.81 -7.21 15.06
N PHE A 33 -10.56 -7.01 15.46
CA PHE A 33 -9.62 -8.11 15.67
C PHE A 33 -9.85 -8.79 17.02
N THR A 34 -10.07 -10.10 17.02
CA THR A 34 -10.13 -10.93 18.24
C THR A 34 -9.05 -12.02 18.28
N ASN A 35 -8.48 -12.36 17.12
CA ASN A 35 -7.40 -13.33 17.01
C ASN A 35 -6.03 -12.63 17.05
N GLN A 36 -5.23 -12.93 18.07
CA GLN A 36 -3.90 -12.33 18.28
C GLN A 36 -2.95 -12.53 17.09
N LYS A 37 -2.90 -13.74 16.51
CA LYS A 37 -1.98 -14.05 15.41
C LYS A 37 -2.33 -13.22 14.17
N PHE A 38 -3.62 -13.14 13.83
CA PHE A 38 -4.09 -12.35 12.70
C PHE A 38 -3.86 -10.86 12.92
N PHE A 39 -4.17 -10.34 14.11
CA PHE A 39 -3.88 -8.96 14.50
C PHE A 39 -2.40 -8.61 14.30
N ASN A 40 -1.49 -9.45 14.80
CA ASN A 40 -0.05 -9.23 14.68
C ASN A 40 0.42 -9.22 13.22
N VAL A 41 -0.11 -10.11 12.39
CA VAL A 41 0.22 -10.15 10.96
C VAL A 41 -0.23 -8.87 10.25
N VAL A 42 -1.48 -8.44 10.46
CA VAL A 42 -2.01 -7.22 9.84
C VAL A 42 -1.24 -6.00 10.34
N LYS A 43 -1.08 -5.84 11.65
CA LYS A 43 -0.29 -4.74 12.24
C LYS A 43 1.14 -4.69 11.68
N GLY A 44 1.78 -5.86 11.51
CA GLY A 44 3.12 -5.98 10.92
C GLY A 44 3.18 -5.61 9.43
N VAL A 45 2.12 -5.84 8.65
CA VAL A 45 2.03 -5.35 7.27
C VAL A 45 1.89 -3.83 7.25
N LEU A 46 1.02 -3.27 8.09
CA LEU A 46 0.69 -1.85 8.10
C LEU A 46 1.89 -0.98 8.49
N ILE A 47 2.63 -1.35 9.55
CA ILE A 47 3.82 -0.58 9.96
C ILE A 47 4.92 -0.60 8.88
N ARG A 48 5.14 -1.75 8.23
CA ARG A 48 6.09 -1.85 7.11
C ARG A 48 5.62 -1.05 5.90
N SER A 49 4.34 -1.08 5.59
CA SER A 49 3.73 -0.30 4.51
C SER A 49 3.87 1.20 4.77
N LEU A 50 3.55 1.67 5.98
CA LEU A 50 3.65 3.08 6.37
C LEU A 50 5.10 3.57 6.28
N ALA A 51 6.03 2.84 6.89
CA ALA A 51 7.46 3.15 6.84
C ALA A 51 7.97 3.20 5.40
N PHE A 52 7.60 2.23 4.56
CA PHE A 52 8.00 2.20 3.15
C PHE A 52 7.46 3.40 2.37
N CYS A 53 6.19 3.77 2.57
CA CYS A 53 5.62 4.97 1.93
C CYS A 53 6.36 6.24 2.35
N ARG A 54 6.69 6.36 3.64
CA ARG A 54 7.42 7.52 4.16
C ARG A 54 8.82 7.62 3.60
N MET A 55 9.55 6.51 3.56
CA MET A 55 10.87 6.44 2.93
C MET A 55 10.84 6.84 1.47
N ILE A 56 9.82 6.42 0.70
CA ILE A 56 9.66 6.85 -0.70
C ILE A 56 9.41 8.35 -0.77
N TYR A 57 8.50 8.86 0.05
CA TYR A 57 8.17 10.29 0.07
C TYR A 57 9.42 11.14 0.33
N ASP A 58 10.13 10.86 1.42
CA ASP A 58 11.34 11.61 1.82
C ASP A 58 12.45 11.46 0.74
N TYR A 59 12.56 10.28 0.12
CA TYR A 59 13.53 10.05 -0.96
C TYR A 59 13.22 10.89 -2.21
N ILE A 60 11.94 11.02 -2.59
CA ILE A 60 11.53 11.81 -3.76
C ILE A 60 11.63 13.31 -3.46
N GLU A 61 11.23 13.75 -2.28
CA GLU A 61 11.32 15.16 -1.85
C GLU A 61 12.77 15.66 -1.85
N THR A 62 13.73 14.79 -1.49
CA THR A 62 15.16 15.15 -1.47
C THR A 62 15.86 15.04 -2.83
N ARG A 63 15.37 14.17 -3.73
CA ARG A 63 16.06 13.87 -5.01
C ARG A 63 15.46 14.57 -6.22
N THR A 64 14.20 14.98 -6.15
CA THR A 64 13.48 15.54 -7.30
C THR A 64 13.02 16.95 -6.98
N LYS A 65 12.94 17.80 -8.01
CA LYS A 65 12.35 19.14 -7.89
C LYS A 65 10.82 19.12 -8.00
N ASN A 66 10.25 17.98 -8.38
CA ASN A 66 8.82 17.84 -8.64
C ASN A 66 8.08 17.57 -7.32
N PRO A 67 7.07 18.40 -6.97
CA PRO A 67 6.30 18.17 -5.76
C PRO A 67 5.46 16.91 -5.87
N ILE A 68 5.39 16.15 -4.79
CA ILE A 68 4.46 15.04 -4.63
C ILE A 68 3.05 15.63 -4.51
N LYS A 69 2.14 15.22 -5.40
CA LYS A 69 0.77 15.72 -5.40
C LYS A 69 -0.13 14.79 -4.59
N TYR A 70 -0.95 15.36 -3.72
CA TYR A 70 -2.01 14.60 -3.07
C TYR A 70 -3.16 14.35 -4.07
N GLN A 71 -3.52 13.08 -4.27
CA GLN A 71 -4.67 12.67 -5.09
C GLN A 71 -5.43 11.54 -4.38
N PRO A 72 -6.49 11.84 -3.63
CA PRO A 72 -7.23 10.83 -2.89
C PRO A 72 -7.89 9.82 -3.83
N ARG A 73 -8.08 8.59 -3.32
CA ARG A 73 -8.79 7.55 -4.06
C ARG A 73 -10.25 7.93 -4.31
N ILE A 74 -10.77 7.55 -5.46
CA ILE A 74 -12.19 7.64 -5.79
C ILE A 74 -12.90 6.39 -5.28
N LYS A 75 -14.17 6.52 -4.85
CA LYS A 75 -14.99 5.38 -4.44
C LYS A 75 -15.09 4.35 -5.57
N GLY A 76 -14.74 3.09 -5.28
CA GLY A 76 -14.75 2.00 -6.25
C GLY A 76 -13.50 1.94 -7.15
N GLU A 77 -12.51 2.81 -6.92
CA GLU A 77 -11.24 2.74 -7.64
C GLU A 77 -10.50 1.43 -7.35
N ALA A 78 -10.07 0.73 -8.40
CA ALA A 78 -9.31 -0.51 -8.30
C ALA A 78 -7.88 -0.28 -7.75
N SER A 79 -7.27 -1.30 -7.14
CA SER A 79 -5.86 -1.22 -6.74
C SER A 79 -4.95 -1.10 -7.96
N HIS A 80 -3.91 -0.29 -7.82
CA HIS A 80 -2.95 -0.05 -8.89
C HIS A 80 -1.84 -1.10 -8.88
N TYR A 81 -1.38 -1.43 -10.07
CA TYR A 81 -0.28 -2.35 -10.29
C TYR A 81 0.74 -1.70 -11.22
N CYS A 82 2.02 -1.97 -10.98
CA CYS A 82 3.09 -1.46 -11.82
C CYS A 82 2.96 -2.00 -13.24
N HIS A 83 2.98 -1.11 -14.23
CA HIS A 83 2.90 -1.50 -15.64
C HIS A 83 4.00 -2.48 -16.08
N ASN A 84 5.19 -2.41 -15.48
CA ASN A 84 6.36 -3.17 -15.93
C ASN A 84 6.56 -4.50 -15.19
N CYS A 85 6.10 -4.63 -13.95
CA CYS A 85 6.39 -5.81 -13.12
C CYS A 85 5.19 -6.34 -12.34
N ASP A 86 3.99 -5.79 -12.59
CA ASP A 86 2.72 -6.25 -12.00
C ASP A 86 2.68 -6.31 -10.47
N ILE A 87 3.63 -5.68 -9.76
CA ILE A 87 3.55 -5.55 -8.31
C ILE A 87 2.49 -4.53 -7.92
N GLU A 88 1.80 -4.77 -6.81
CA GLU A 88 0.86 -3.80 -6.24
C GLU A 88 1.60 -2.49 -5.91
N VAL A 89 1.00 -1.36 -6.30
CA VAL A 89 1.49 -0.01 -6.00
C VAL A 89 0.52 0.63 -5.03
N PHE A 90 0.94 0.73 -3.77
CA PHE A 90 0.13 1.28 -2.69
C PHE A 90 0.60 2.68 -2.30
N ASN A 91 -0.35 3.60 -2.17
CA ASN A 91 -0.23 5.00 -1.72
C ASN A 91 0.66 5.94 -2.56
N MET A 92 1.92 5.55 -2.86
CA MET A 92 2.88 6.35 -3.63
C MET A 92 2.94 5.88 -5.09
N LEU A 93 2.26 6.59 -5.99
CA LEU A 93 2.12 6.23 -7.40
C LEU A 93 3.07 7.08 -8.26
N PHE A 94 3.84 6.42 -9.13
CA PHE A 94 4.62 7.08 -10.16
C PHE A 94 3.86 6.98 -11.47
N VAL A 95 3.37 8.11 -11.99
CA VAL A 95 2.50 8.15 -13.16
C VAL A 95 3.24 8.79 -14.33
N LYS A 96 3.27 8.08 -15.46
CA LYS A 96 3.84 8.59 -16.71
C LYS A 96 2.89 8.28 -17.86
N GLU A 97 2.83 9.18 -18.84
CA GLU A 97 2.11 8.93 -20.08
C GLU A 97 2.85 7.91 -20.95
N HIS A 98 2.13 6.89 -21.42
CA HIS A 98 2.66 5.87 -22.31
C HIS A 98 1.60 5.53 -23.37
N HIS A 99 1.89 5.91 -24.62
CA HIS A 99 1.00 5.73 -25.77
C HIS A 99 -0.40 6.35 -25.54
N ASN A 100 -0.45 7.65 -25.22
CA ASN A 100 -1.68 8.41 -24.94
C ASN A 100 -2.53 7.89 -23.77
N LYS A 101 -1.94 7.10 -22.87
CA LYS A 101 -2.59 6.61 -21.65
C LYS A 101 -1.66 6.80 -20.46
N PHE A 102 -2.20 7.32 -19.35
CA PHE A 102 -1.46 7.35 -18.09
C PHE A 102 -1.33 5.95 -17.51
N ARG A 103 -0.10 5.57 -17.15
CA ARG A 103 0.23 4.28 -16.54
C ARG A 103 0.88 4.49 -15.19
N VAL A 104 0.62 3.57 -14.26
CA VAL A 104 1.19 3.56 -12.92
C VAL A 104 2.43 2.67 -12.90
N PHE A 105 3.48 3.13 -12.24
CA PHE A 105 4.73 2.44 -12.04
C PHE A 105 5.06 2.39 -10.55
N CYS A 106 5.77 1.34 -10.12
CA CYS A 106 6.33 1.29 -8.77
C CYS A 106 7.65 2.07 -8.69
N VAL A 107 8.05 2.47 -7.48
CA VAL A 107 9.31 3.20 -7.25
C VAL A 107 10.54 2.47 -7.82
N HIS A 108 10.57 1.13 -7.79
CA HIS A 108 11.71 0.36 -8.27
C HIS A 108 11.85 0.40 -9.79
N CYS A 109 10.74 0.40 -10.52
CA CYS A 109 10.73 0.56 -11.97
C CYS A 109 11.00 2.01 -12.36
N ALA A 110 10.39 2.97 -11.67
CA ALA A 110 10.64 4.39 -11.88
C ALA A 110 12.12 4.75 -11.68
N LYS A 111 12.78 4.17 -10.67
CA LYS A 111 14.22 4.35 -10.39
C LYS A 111 15.16 3.85 -11.51
N LYS A 112 14.71 2.91 -12.35
CA LYS A 112 15.52 2.44 -13.50
C LYS A 112 15.55 3.45 -14.65
N THR A 113 14.74 4.50 -14.54
CA THR A 113 14.62 5.65 -15.45
C THR A 113 14.80 6.94 -14.62
N GLU A 114 14.58 8.10 -15.22
CA GLU A 114 14.65 9.38 -14.51
C GLU A 114 13.32 9.69 -13.79
N PHE A 115 13.37 10.10 -12.52
CA PHE A 115 12.16 10.38 -11.75
C PHE A 115 11.40 11.61 -12.26
N GLU A 116 12.11 12.54 -12.90
CA GLU A 116 11.60 13.76 -13.51
C GLU A 116 10.56 13.48 -14.61
N GLU A 117 10.60 12.29 -15.22
CA GLU A 117 9.62 11.84 -16.22
C GLU A 117 8.28 11.42 -15.60
N TYR A 118 8.18 11.34 -14.27
CA TYR A 118 7.00 10.89 -13.56
C TYR A 118 6.34 12.02 -12.77
N VAL A 119 5.01 12.02 -12.78
CA VAL A 119 4.22 12.71 -11.78
C VAL A 119 4.03 11.76 -10.60
N VAL A 120 4.47 12.18 -9.40
CA VAL A 120 4.33 11.37 -8.18
C VAL A 120 3.07 11.79 -7.43
N LEU A 121 2.21 10.80 -7.13
CA LEU A 121 0.94 11.01 -6.45
C LEU A 121 0.91 10.25 -5.12
N GLN A 122 0.40 10.90 -4.08
CA GLN A 122 0.10 10.29 -2.78
C GLN A 122 -1.41 10.15 -2.62
N GLN A 123 -1.91 8.94 -2.36
CA GLN A 123 -3.35 8.67 -2.26
C GLN A 123 -3.97 8.84 -0.87
N THR A 124 -3.17 8.68 0.18
CA THR A 124 -3.60 8.75 1.56
C THR A 124 -2.50 9.44 2.35
N SER A 125 -2.89 10.44 3.14
CA SER A 125 -1.93 11.24 3.91
C SER A 125 -1.27 10.37 5.00
N PHE A 126 -0.07 10.78 5.44
CA PHE A 126 0.59 10.09 6.54
C PHE A 126 -0.19 10.20 7.85
N ASP A 127 -0.85 11.33 8.09
CA ASP A 127 -1.69 11.52 9.27
C ASP A 127 -2.85 10.53 9.29
N GLU A 128 -3.51 10.32 8.15
CA GLU A 128 -4.62 9.36 8.03
C GLU A 128 -4.12 7.91 8.23
N LEU A 129 -3.03 7.53 7.58
CA LEU A 129 -2.45 6.18 7.74
C LEU A 129 -1.98 5.93 9.18
N SER A 130 -1.35 6.92 9.81
CA SER A 130 -0.88 6.81 11.20
C SER A 130 -2.06 6.71 12.15
N SER A 131 -3.09 7.53 11.94
CA SER A 131 -4.33 7.50 12.73
C SER A 131 -5.06 6.15 12.61
N ILE A 132 -5.10 5.53 11.43
CA ILE A 132 -5.64 4.18 11.25
C ILE A 132 -4.79 3.16 12.02
N PHE A 133 -3.46 3.25 11.93
CA PHE A 133 -2.55 2.34 12.60
C PHE A 133 -2.66 2.44 14.14
N ASP A 134 -2.71 3.65 14.69
CA ASP A 134 -2.77 3.89 16.14
C ASP A 134 -4.10 3.43 16.76
N ARG A 135 -5.18 3.43 15.99
CA ARG A 135 -6.49 2.90 16.41
C ARG A 135 -6.56 1.38 16.45
N LEU A 136 -5.57 0.65 15.92
CA LEU A 136 -5.59 -0.81 15.94
C LEU A 136 -5.54 -1.36 17.35
N GLN A 137 -6.58 -2.11 17.71
CA GLN A 137 -6.70 -2.75 19.00
C GLN A 137 -7.07 -4.23 18.83
N LEU A 138 -6.50 -5.06 19.69
CA LEU A 138 -6.95 -6.43 19.87
C LEU A 138 -8.06 -6.44 20.92
N HIS A 139 -9.18 -7.06 20.59
CA HIS A 139 -10.29 -7.23 21.50
C HIS A 139 -10.31 -8.64 22.06
N PRO A 140 -10.77 -8.83 23.31
CA PRO A 140 -11.02 -10.17 23.83
C PRO A 140 -12.04 -10.88 22.93
N ALA A 141 -11.81 -12.18 22.70
CA ALA A 141 -12.80 -13.02 22.06
C ALA A 141 -14.07 -13.04 22.94
N LYS A 142 -15.25 -12.99 22.33
CA LYS A 142 -16.48 -13.28 23.06
C LYS A 142 -16.41 -14.75 23.47
N THR A 143 -16.22 -15.01 24.76
CA THR A 143 -16.55 -16.31 25.32
C THR A 143 -18.06 -16.34 25.37
N ASP A 144 -18.70 -17.12 24.51
CA ASP A 144 -20.11 -17.42 24.71
C ASP A 144 -20.20 -18.16 26.05
N LEU A 145 -20.77 -17.48 27.05
CA LEU A 145 -21.13 -18.09 28.31
C LEU A 145 -22.17 -19.16 27.96
N LEU A 146 -21.73 -20.42 27.96
CA LEU A 146 -22.62 -21.58 27.98
C LEU A 146 -23.41 -21.51 29.29
N CYS A 147 -24.62 -20.97 29.22
CA CYS A 147 -25.68 -21.22 30.17
C CYS A 147 -26.46 -22.47 29.78
#